data_AF-A0A1Q7XXA7-F1
#
_entry.id   AF-A0A1Q7XXA7-F1
#
_cell.length_a   1.000
_cell.length_b   1.000
_cell.length_c   1.000
_cell.angle_alpha   90.00
_cell.angle_beta   90.00
_cell.angle_gamma   90.00
#
_symmetry.space_group_name_H-M   'P 1'
#
loop_
_entity.id
_entity.type
_entity.pdbx_description
1 polymer ?
#
loop_
_entity_poly.entity_id
_entity_poly.type
_entity_poly.pdbx_seq_one_letter_code
_entity_poly.pdbx_strand_id
1 'polypeptide(L)'
;MAKQDSENLYVTCPCCRAKLTVDPVFGAVLSHELPVKAGPNVDLTDAQKILAEQNRQREDKFADSWFQETNKEDILAKKFEEAMKKAKDAPAGKPIRDFDLD
;
A
#
# COMPACT_ATOMS: atom_id res chain seq x y z
N MET A 1 -25.30 -35.74 -15.03
CA MET A 1 -23.90 -35.41 -14.66
C MET A 1 -23.73 -35.82 -13.21
N ALA A 2 -22.94 -36.86 -12.94
CA ALA A 2 -22.83 -37.44 -11.60
C ALA A 2 -22.10 -36.45 -10.69
N LYS A 3 -22.74 -36.08 -9.58
CA LYS A 3 -22.12 -35.31 -8.50
C LYS A 3 -21.20 -36.26 -7.75
N GLN A 4 -19.90 -36.21 -8.05
CA GLN A 4 -18.91 -36.93 -7.26
C GLN A 4 -18.64 -36.09 -6.01
N ASP A 5 -19.32 -36.42 -4.91
CA ASP A 5 -19.07 -35.82 -3.60
C ASP A 5 -17.77 -36.41 -3.04
N SER A 6 -16.63 -35.84 -3.45
CA SER A 6 -15.32 -36.14 -2.87
C SER A 6 -15.06 -35.23 -1.67
N GLU A 7 -14.51 -35.77 -0.60
CA GLU A 7 -14.16 -35.00 0.60
C GLU A 7 -13.09 -33.94 0.29
N ASN A 8 -13.27 -32.75 0.86
CA ASN A 8 -12.35 -31.62 0.63
C ASN A 8 -10.97 -31.90 1.26
N LEU A 9 -9.91 -31.54 0.54
CA LEU A 9 -8.54 -31.68 0.98
C LEU A 9 -8.10 -30.45 1.78
N TYR A 10 -7.45 -30.67 2.92
CA TYR A 10 -6.84 -29.60 3.71
C TYR A 10 -5.32 -29.57 3.49
N VAL A 11 -4.82 -28.51 2.87
CA VAL A 11 -3.37 -28.34 2.59
C VAL A 11 -2.86 -27.03 3.15
N THR A 12 -1.57 -26.96 3.46
CA THR A 12 -0.91 -25.72 3.90
C THR A 12 -0.20 -25.06 2.72
N CYS A 13 -0.47 -23.78 2.44
CA CYS A 13 0.27 -23.09 1.37
C CYS A 13 1.74 -22.94 1.76
N PRO A 14 2.70 -23.39 0.94
CA PRO A 14 4.12 -23.14 1.18
C PRO A 14 4.48 -21.64 1.11
N CYS A 15 3.64 -20.84 0.45
CA CYS A 15 3.84 -19.41 0.23
C CYS A 15 3.60 -18.55 1.48
N CYS A 16 2.46 -18.74 2.13
CA CYS A 16 1.95 -17.88 3.20
C CYS A 16 1.60 -18.65 4.47
N ARG A 17 1.79 -19.98 4.47
CA ARG A 17 1.39 -20.90 5.55
C ARG A 17 -0.11 -20.86 5.87
N ALA A 18 -0.95 -20.40 4.94
CA ALA A 18 -2.39 -20.45 5.07
C ALA A 18 -2.91 -21.89 5.04
N LYS A 19 -3.99 -22.14 5.78
CA LYS A 19 -4.78 -23.36 5.67
C LYS A 19 -5.71 -23.20 4.46
N LEU A 20 -5.54 -24.07 3.47
CA LEU A 20 -6.34 -24.11 2.26
C LEU A 20 -7.30 -25.29 2.31
N THR A 21 -8.56 -25.06 1.95
CA THR A 21 -9.53 -26.12 1.68
C THR A 21 -9.64 -26.25 0.16
N VAL A 22 -9.32 -27.41 -0.40
CA VAL A 22 -9.24 -27.65 -1.84
C VAL A 22 -10.22 -28.73 -2.25
N ASP A 23 -10.98 -28.47 -3.31
CA ASP A 23 -11.83 -29.47 -3.95
C ASP A 23 -10.96 -30.38 -4.85
N PRO A 24 -10.88 -31.69 -4.59
CA PRO A 24 -10.02 -32.59 -5.35
C PRO A 24 -10.56 -32.95 -6.74
N VAL A 25 -11.86 -32.77 -7.01
CA VAL A 25 -12.48 -33.07 -8.32
C VAL A 25 -12.23 -31.92 -9.29
N PHE A 26 -12.36 -30.67 -8.83
CA PHE A 26 -12.16 -29.49 -9.67
C PHE A 26 -10.77 -28.87 -9.56
N GLY A 27 -9.97 -29.29 -8.56
CA GLY A 27 -8.65 -28.71 -8.29
C GLY A 27 -8.70 -27.26 -7.82
N ALA A 28 -9.84 -26.81 -7.29
CA ALA A 28 -10.10 -25.43 -6.93
C ALA A 28 -9.89 -25.18 -5.42
N VAL A 29 -9.35 -24.01 -5.06
CA VAL A 29 -9.25 -23.58 -3.66
C VAL A 29 -10.59 -22.98 -3.24
N LEU A 30 -11.27 -23.62 -2.28
CA LEU A 30 -12.56 -23.20 -1.74
C LEU A 30 -12.42 -22.20 -0.57
N SER A 31 -11.37 -22.34 0.25
CA SER A 31 -11.10 -21.43 1.38
C SER A 31 -9.61 -21.19 1.56
N HIS A 32 -9.25 -19.97 1.98
CA HIS A 32 -7.90 -19.54 2.29
C HIS A 32 -7.87 -18.80 3.63
N GLU A 33 -7.41 -19.49 4.68
CA GLU A 33 -7.31 -18.94 6.03
C GLU A 33 -5.85 -18.67 6.38
N LEU A 34 -5.49 -17.38 6.52
CA LEU A 34 -4.15 -16.97 6.93
C LEU A 34 -3.88 -17.38 8.38
N PRO A 35 -2.64 -17.78 8.72
CA PRO A 35 -2.29 -18.02 10.11
C PRO A 35 -2.43 -16.72 10.90
N VAL A 36 -3.01 -16.81 12.10
CA VAL A 36 -3.07 -15.69 13.03
C VAL A 36 -1.64 -15.26 13.31
N LYS A 37 -1.26 -14.07 12.84
CA LYS A 37 0.03 -13.49 13.18
C LYS A 37 0.04 -13.34 14.70
N ALA A 38 1.02 -13.94 15.36
CA ALA A 38 1.25 -13.68 16.76
C ALA A 38 1.30 -12.16 16.93
N GLY A 39 0.47 -11.63 17.84
CA GLY A 39 0.51 -10.21 18.18
C GLY A 39 1.93 -9.84 18.57
N PRO A 40 2.33 -8.56 18.43
CA PRO A 40 3.63 -8.14 18.93
C PRO A 40 3.75 -8.60 20.38
N ASN A 41 4.82 -9.34 20.70
CA ASN A 41 5.16 -9.70 22.09
C ASN A 41 5.62 -8.42 22.79
N VAL A 42 4.70 -7.48 23.03
CA VAL A 42 4.97 -6.26 23.75
C VAL A 42 4.89 -6.56 25.23
N ASP A 43 6.05 -6.58 25.87
CA ASP A 43 6.14 -6.49 27.32
C ASP A 43 5.54 -5.13 27.74
N LEU A 44 4.61 -5.18 28.70
CA LEU A 44 3.94 -3.99 29.25
C LEU A 44 4.94 -2.98 29.83
N THR A 45 6.14 -3.45 30.20
CA THR A 45 7.26 -2.62 30.66
C THR A 45 7.78 -1.68 29.57
N ASP A 46 7.71 -2.06 28.29
CA ASP A 46 8.14 -1.22 27.16
C ASP A 46 7.02 -0.35 26.58
N ALA A 47 5.77 -0.50 27.06
CA ALA A 47 4.63 0.25 26.56
C ALA A 47 4.82 1.77 26.64
N GLN A 48 5.48 2.27 27.69
CA GLN A 48 5.76 3.70 27.85
C GLN A 48 6.70 4.23 26.76
N LYS A 49 7.75 3.47 26.41
CA LYS A 49 8.69 3.86 25.34
C LYS A 49 8.00 3.87 23.98
N ILE A 50 7.13 2.88 23.73
CA ILE A 50 6.36 2.77 22.49
C ILE A 50 5.40 3.97 22.35
N LEU A 51 4.70 4.34 23.42
CA LEU A 51 3.80 5.50 23.41
C LEU A 51 4.56 6.82 23.23
N ALA A 52 5.74 6.96 23.86
CA ALA A 52 6.59 8.12 23.67
C ALA A 52 7.08 8.24 22.20
N GLU A 53 7.53 7.14 21.61
CA GLU A 53 7.98 7.12 20.21
C GLU A 53 6.81 7.40 19.24
N GLN A 54 5.63 6.85 19.49
CA GLN A 54 4.45 7.15 18.68
C GLN A 54 4.03 8.62 18.78
N ASN A 55 4.13 9.23 19.96
CA ASN A 55 3.87 10.66 20.13
C ASN A 55 4.88 11.50 19.35
N ARG A 56 6.18 11.19 19.45
CA ARG A 56 7.24 11.84 18.67
C ARG A 56 6.95 11.77 17.17
N GLN A 57 6.65 10.59 16.65
CA GLN A 57 6.32 10.41 15.23
C GLN A 57 5.06 11.18 14.81
N ARG A 58 4.08 11.34 15.71
CA ARG A 58 2.88 12.13 15.43
C ARG A 58 3.20 13.62 15.36
N GLU A 59 4.02 14.11 16.28
CA GLU A 59 4.48 15.50 16.31
C GLU A 59 5.34 15.83 15.09
N ASP A 60 6.28 14.95 14.72
CA ASP A 60 7.12 15.12 13.52
C ASP A 60 6.26 15.24 12.25
N LYS A 61 5.30 14.32 12.05
CA LYS A 61 4.37 14.38 10.91
C LYS A 61 3.52 15.64 10.90
N PHE A 62 3.10 16.09 12.08
CA PHE A 62 2.32 17.33 12.20
C PHE A 62 3.17 18.55 11.86
N ALA A 63 4.41 18.61 12.35
CA ALA A 63 5.36 19.68 12.03
C ALA A 63 5.67 19.73 10.53
N ASP A 64 5.88 18.57 9.90
CA ASP A 64 6.06 18.47 8.44
C ASP A 64 4.83 18.98 7.70
N SER A 65 3.63 18.56 8.11
CA SER A 65 2.38 19.01 7.48
C SER A 65 2.18 20.52 7.63
N TRP A 66 2.48 21.05 8.82
CA TRP A 66 2.43 22.48 9.09
C TRP A 66 3.43 23.26 8.23
N PHE A 67 4.67 22.79 8.13
CA PHE A 67 5.68 23.39 7.26
C PHE A 67 5.23 23.40 5.80
N GLN A 68 4.67 22.29 5.30
CA GLN A 68 4.17 22.20 3.93
C GLN A 68 3.02 23.17 3.68
N GLU A 69 2.06 23.29 4.60
CA GLU A 69 0.94 24.23 4.44
C GLU A 69 1.40 25.69 4.53
N THR A 70 2.31 26.02 5.46
CA THR A 70 2.82 27.40 5.61
C THR A 70 3.63 27.84 4.40
N ASN A 71 4.45 26.96 3.83
CA ASN A 71 5.32 27.26 2.69
C ASN A 71 4.69 26.90 1.34
N LYS A 72 3.40 26.54 1.31
CA LYS A 72 2.72 26.02 0.13
C LYS A 72 2.77 26.98 -1.04
N GLU A 73 2.51 28.26 -0.79
CA GLU A 73 2.52 29.30 -1.82
C GLU A 73 3.91 29.47 -2.44
N ASP A 74 4.96 29.55 -1.61
CA ASP A 74 6.34 29.66 -2.06
C ASP A 74 6.82 28.42 -2.83
N ILE A 75 6.42 27.22 -2.38
CA ILE A 75 6.72 25.96 -3.05
C ILE A 75 6.03 25.92 -4.43
N LEU A 76 4.77 26.37 -4.51
CA LEU A 76 4.03 26.45 -5.78
C LEU A 76 4.65 27.47 -6.73
N ALA A 77 5.05 28.63 -6.23
CA ALA A 77 5.73 29.66 -7.03
C ALA A 77 7.03 29.12 -7.64
N LYS A 78 7.88 28.48 -6.83
CA LYS A 78 9.14 27.85 -7.30
C LYS A 78 8.89 26.74 -8.31
N LYS A 79 7.89 25.88 -8.06
CA LYS A 79 7.48 24.83 -9.02
C LYS A 79 7.01 25.42 -10.34
N PHE A 80 6.26 26.52 -10.30
CA PHE A 80 5.81 27.21 -11.49
C PHE A 80 6.97 27.81 -12.29
N GLU A 81 7.91 28.47 -11.63
CA GLU A 81 9.12 28.99 -12.27
C GLU A 81 9.96 27.89 -12.93
N GLU A 82 10.14 26.75 -12.24
CA GLU A 82 10.87 25.60 -12.78
C GLU A 82 10.14 24.96 -13.97
N ALA A 83 8.82 24.82 -13.88
CA ALA A 83 7.98 24.33 -14.97
C ALA A 83 8.04 25.26 -16.19
N MET A 84 8.03 26.59 -15.97
CA MET A 84 8.17 27.58 -17.04
C MET A 84 9.55 27.53 -17.71
N LYS A 85 10.62 27.29 -16.95
CA LYS A 85 11.96 27.06 -17.53
C LYS A 85 11.98 25.78 -18.38
N LYS A 86 11.49 24.67 -17.84
CA LYS A 86 11.37 23.39 -18.56
C LYS A 86 10.54 23.51 -19.84
N ALA A 87 9.45 24.28 -19.81
CA ALA A 87 8.61 24.51 -20.98
C ALA A 87 9.32 25.34 -22.07
N LYS A 88 10.24 26.24 -21.69
CA LYS A 88 11.08 26.98 -22.65
C LYS A 88 12.16 26.10 -23.28
N ASP A 89 12.68 25.14 -22.52
CA ASP A 89 13.73 24.22 -22.97
C ASP A 89 13.17 22.98 -23.71
N ALA A 90 11.86 22.72 -23.59
CA ALA A 90 11.19 21.62 -24.27
C ALA A 90 11.02 21.91 -25.78
N PRO A 91 11.20 20.90 -26.66
CA PRO A 91 10.94 21.07 -28.08
C PRO A 91 9.48 21.48 -28.29
N ALA A 92 9.26 22.50 -29.13
CA ALA A 92 7.93 23.01 -29.46
C ALA A 92 7.12 22.01 -30.31
N GLY A 93 6.75 20.88 -29.71
CA GLY A 93 5.77 19.94 -30.23
C GLY A 93 4.41 20.25 -29.62
N LYS A 94 3.36 20.26 -30.46
CA LYS A 94 1.97 20.34 -29.98
C LYS A 94 1.76 19.24 -28.92
N PRO A 95 1.24 19.58 -27.72
CA PRO A 95 0.86 18.55 -26.75
C PRO A 95 -0.05 17.54 -27.44
N ILE A 96 0.31 16.26 -27.37
CA ILE A 96 -0.50 15.18 -27.94
C ILE A 96 -1.85 15.27 -27.22
N ARG A 97 -2.92 15.52 -27.97
CA ARG A 97 -4.27 15.56 -27.39
C ARG A 97 -4.72 14.11 -27.23
N ASP A 98 -5.57 13.84 -26.25
CA ASP A 98 -6.10 12.49 -26.03
C ASP A 98 -6.84 11.94 -27.26
N PHE A 99 -7.35 12.83 -28.13
CA PHE A 99 -7.95 12.48 -29.44
C PHE A 99 -6.95 12.08 -30.52
N ASP A 100 -5.66 12.40 -30.34
CA ASP A 100 -4.59 12.08 -31.27
C ASP A 100 -3.89 10.73 -30.87
N LEU A 101 -4.39 10.00 -29.85
CA LEU A 101 -3.87 8.74 -29.31
C LEU A 101 -4.60 7.47 -29.83
N ASP A 102 -5.27 7.56 -31.00
CA ASP A 102 -5.91 6.42 -31.67
C ASP A 102 -4.93 5.29 -32.07
#